data_AF-A0ABD0BQK1-F1
#
_entry.id   AF-A0ABD0BQK1-F1
#
_cell.length_a   1.000
_cell.length_b   1.000
_cell.length_c   1.000
_cell.angle_alpha   90.00
_cell.angle_beta   90.00
_cell.angle_gamma   90.00
#
_symmetry.space_group_name_H-M   'P 1'
#
loop_
_entity.id
_entity.type
_entity.pdbx_description
1 polymer ?
#
loop_
_entity_poly.entity_id
_entity_poly.type
_entity_poly.pdbx_seq_one_letter_code
_entity_poly.pdbx_strand_id
1 'polypeptide(L)'
;MKYRITLALALFSLSTASFAMSLCQEKEQDIQREISYAEKHNNQHRIDGLKKALSEVKDNCTDSKLRADHQEKIAEQKDEIAERRQDLQEAKEKGDAEKIAKRERKLQEAQDELKALEARDY
;
A
#
# COMPACT_ATOMS: atom_id res chain seq x y z
N MET A 1 10.96 -25.97 63.38
CA MET A 1 11.98 -25.51 62.40
C MET A 1 11.24 -25.02 61.16
N LYS A 2 11.37 -23.73 60.83
CA LYS A 2 10.66 -23.07 59.71
C LYS A 2 11.66 -22.84 58.58
N TYR A 3 11.45 -23.44 57.41
CA TYR A 3 12.23 -23.12 56.20
C TYR A 3 11.35 -22.29 55.26
N ARG A 4 11.65 -21.00 55.18
CA ARG A 4 11.05 -20.08 54.21
C ARG A 4 11.87 -20.16 52.92
N ILE A 5 11.34 -20.82 51.90
CA ILE A 5 11.92 -20.81 50.56
C ILE A 5 11.38 -19.56 49.85
N THR A 6 12.17 -18.50 49.81
CA THR A 6 11.89 -17.33 48.98
C THR A 6 12.33 -17.62 47.54
N LEU A 7 11.37 -17.90 46.68
CA LEU A 7 11.56 -18.03 45.24
C LEU A 7 11.71 -16.62 44.64
N ALA A 8 12.93 -16.21 44.33
CA ALA A 8 13.18 -14.97 43.60
C ALA A 8 12.95 -15.21 42.10
N LEU A 9 11.81 -14.74 41.57
CA LEU A 9 11.57 -14.65 40.14
C LEU A 9 12.38 -13.48 39.56
N ALA A 10 13.51 -13.79 38.92
CA ALA A 10 14.20 -12.83 38.07
C ALA A 10 13.43 -12.69 36.74
N LEU A 11 12.67 -11.60 36.61
CA LEU A 11 12.05 -11.20 35.34
C LEU A 11 13.14 -10.67 34.41
N PHE A 12 13.64 -11.54 33.53
CA PHE A 12 14.50 -11.11 32.43
C PHE A 12 13.61 -10.44 31.38
N SER A 13 13.62 -9.10 31.33
CA SER A 13 12.97 -8.34 30.27
C SER A 13 13.72 -8.57 28.97
N LEU A 14 13.21 -9.46 28.11
CA LEU A 14 13.75 -9.66 26.77
C LEU A 14 13.30 -8.48 25.89
N SER A 15 14.13 -7.44 25.81
CA SER A 15 13.92 -6.33 24.89
C SER A 15 14.10 -6.83 23.46
N THR A 16 13.01 -7.09 22.74
CA THR A 16 13.07 -7.31 21.30
C THR A 16 13.41 -5.99 20.64
N ALA A 17 14.64 -5.84 20.16
CA ALA A 17 15.00 -4.74 19.27
C ALA A 17 14.27 -4.94 17.94
N SER A 18 13.15 -4.24 17.76
CA SER A 18 12.47 -4.16 16.47
C SER A 18 13.27 -3.23 15.57
N PHE A 19 14.06 -3.79 14.66
CA PHE A 19 14.64 -3.01 13.57
C PHE A 19 13.50 -2.59 12.65
N ALA A 20 13.30 -1.27 12.50
CA ALA A 20 12.36 -0.75 11.51
C ALA A 20 12.85 -1.18 10.13
N MET A 21 12.02 -1.96 9.45
CA MET A 21 12.29 -2.45 8.10
C MET A 21 12.18 -1.28 7.12
N SER A 22 13.10 -1.21 6.14
CA SER A 22 13.00 -0.18 5.09
C SER A 22 11.81 -0.47 4.18
N LEU A 23 11.28 0.58 3.54
CA LEU A 23 10.16 0.44 2.62
C LEU A 23 10.53 -0.44 1.42
N CYS A 24 11.77 -0.35 0.95
CA CYS A 24 12.29 -1.24 -0.09
C CYS A 24 12.28 -2.70 0.35
N GLN A 25 12.71 -2.97 1.58
CA GLN A 25 12.74 -4.34 2.09
C GLN A 25 11.30 -4.87 2.25
N GLU A 26 10.35 -4.05 2.72
CA GLU A 26 8.93 -4.41 2.79
C GLU A 26 8.39 -4.78 1.40
N LYS A 27 8.67 -3.94 0.40
CA LYS A 27 8.31 -4.19 -1.01
C LYS A 27 8.92 -5.47 -1.55
N GLU A 28 10.16 -5.80 -1.19
CA GLU A 28 10.78 -7.09 -1.56
C GLU A 28 10.03 -8.28 -0.94
N GLN A 29 9.66 -8.20 0.34
CA GLN A 29 8.91 -9.26 1.01
C GLN A 29 7.52 -9.45 0.43
N ASP A 30 6.84 -8.36 0.07
CA ASP A 30 5.57 -8.41 -0.65
C ASP A 30 5.69 -9.17 -1.96
N ILE A 31 6.68 -8.81 -2.80
CA ILE A 31 6.90 -9.48 -4.08
C ILE A 31 7.24 -10.97 -3.87
N GLN A 32 8.04 -11.31 -2.86
CA GLN A 32 8.35 -12.71 -2.53
C GLN A 32 7.13 -13.51 -2.11
N ARG A 33 6.23 -12.91 -1.31
CA ARG A 33 4.96 -13.52 -0.91
C ARG A 33 4.05 -13.73 -2.13
N GLU A 34 4.00 -12.77 -3.05
CA GLU A 34 3.27 -12.88 -4.30
C GLU A 34 3.84 -13.97 -5.23
N ILE A 35 5.16 -14.14 -5.26
CA ILE A 35 5.81 -15.26 -5.99
C ILE A 35 5.36 -16.59 -5.39
N SER A 36 5.44 -16.73 -4.06
CA SER A 36 5.02 -17.96 -3.37
C SER A 36 3.54 -18.29 -3.64
N TYR A 37 2.69 -17.27 -3.71
CA TYR A 37 1.29 -17.45 -4.11
C TYR A 37 1.17 -17.92 -5.57
N ALA A 38 1.85 -17.24 -6.50
CA ALA A 38 1.82 -17.61 -7.92
C ALA A 38 2.36 -19.03 -8.18
N GLU A 39 3.38 -19.48 -7.43
CA GLU A 39 3.92 -20.85 -7.44
C GLU A 39 2.86 -21.88 -7.05
N LYS A 40 2.10 -21.64 -5.96
CA LYS A 40 1.01 -22.54 -5.53
C LYS A 40 -0.09 -22.69 -6.60
N HIS A 41 -0.24 -21.69 -7.46
CA HIS A 41 -1.23 -21.68 -8.54
C HIS A 41 -0.64 -22.02 -9.92
N ASN A 42 0.62 -22.47 -9.99
CA ASN A 42 1.33 -22.82 -11.24
C ASN A 42 1.23 -21.72 -12.33
N ASN A 43 1.22 -20.45 -11.93
CA ASN A 43 1.09 -19.34 -12.85
C ASN A 43 2.48 -18.84 -13.30
N GLN A 44 3.11 -19.57 -14.23
CA GLN A 44 4.48 -19.31 -14.64
C GLN A 44 4.71 -17.88 -15.16
N HIS A 45 3.79 -17.36 -15.97
CA HIS A 45 3.89 -16.00 -16.49
C HIS A 45 3.94 -14.94 -15.37
N ARG A 46 3.08 -15.09 -14.34
CA ARG A 46 3.11 -14.20 -13.18
C ARG A 46 4.39 -14.34 -12.37
N ILE A 47 4.88 -15.58 -12.19
CA ILE A 47 6.14 -15.85 -11.48
C ILE A 47 7.31 -15.13 -12.18
N ASP A 48 7.41 -15.23 -13.50
CA ASP A 48 8.49 -14.63 -14.27
C ASP A 48 8.46 -13.09 -14.17
N GLY A 49 7.26 -12.50 -14.28
CA GLY A 49 7.07 -11.06 -14.10
C GLY A 49 7.44 -10.59 -12.69
N LEU A 50 7.02 -11.31 -11.66
CA LEU A 50 7.34 -10.98 -10.26
C LEU A 50 8.83 -11.16 -9.95
N LYS A 51 9.51 -12.16 -10.51
CA LYS A 51 10.96 -12.34 -10.36
C LYS A 51 11.73 -11.18 -10.99
N LYS A 52 11.29 -10.70 -12.17
CA LYS A 52 11.85 -9.50 -12.79
C LYS A 52 11.66 -8.28 -11.89
N ALA A 53 10.44 -8.05 -11.39
CA ALA A 53 10.14 -6.94 -10.49
C ALA A 53 10.98 -7.01 -9.19
N LEU A 54 11.18 -8.21 -8.64
CA LEU A 54 12.03 -8.40 -7.46
C LEU A 54 13.48 -8.01 -7.73
N SER A 55 14.04 -8.38 -8.89
CA SER A 55 15.40 -7.96 -9.29
C SER A 55 15.47 -6.43 -9.41
N GLU A 56 14.50 -5.81 -10.08
CA GLU A 56 14.48 -4.36 -10.25
C GLU A 56 14.42 -3.62 -8.91
N VAL A 57 13.65 -4.12 -7.93
CA VAL A 57 13.61 -3.57 -6.58
C VAL A 57 14.96 -3.73 -5.87
N LYS A 58 15.56 -4.91 -5.91
CA LYS A 58 16.87 -5.14 -5.30
C LYS A 58 17.97 -4.25 -5.86
N ASP A 59 17.92 -3.98 -7.16
CA ASP A 59 18.97 -3.24 -7.86
C ASP A 59 18.79 -1.72 -7.76
N ASN A 60 17.54 -1.22 -7.68
CA ASN A 60 17.25 0.21 -7.89
C ASN A 60 16.37 0.86 -6.83
N CYS A 61 15.85 0.12 -5.85
CA CYS A 61 14.93 0.69 -4.87
C CYS A 61 15.66 1.60 -3.89
N THR A 62 15.06 2.77 -3.63
CA THR A 62 15.40 3.62 -2.49
C THR A 62 14.12 4.07 -1.81
N ASP A 63 14.14 4.18 -0.49
CA ASP A 63 12.98 4.62 0.29
C ASP A 63 12.54 6.04 -0.10
N SER A 64 13.49 6.92 -0.44
CA SER A 64 13.19 8.27 -0.93
C SER A 64 12.43 8.25 -2.26
N LYS A 65 12.80 7.36 -3.18
CA LYS A 65 12.08 7.18 -4.45
C LYS A 65 10.68 6.64 -4.21
N LEU A 66 10.51 5.64 -3.34
CA LEU A 66 9.17 5.13 -3.02
C LEU A 66 8.26 6.21 -2.44
N ARG A 67 8.77 7.06 -1.56
CA ARG A 67 8.03 8.21 -1.01
C ARG A 67 7.70 9.22 -2.11
N ALA A 68 8.65 9.54 -2.99
CA ALA A 68 8.42 10.46 -4.10
C ALA A 68 7.34 9.93 -5.07
N ASP A 69 7.47 8.68 -5.51
CA ASP A 69 6.49 8.01 -6.38
C ASP A 69 5.10 7.97 -5.71
N HIS A 70 5.04 7.83 -4.38
CA HIS A 70 3.77 7.87 -3.65
C HIS A 70 3.14 9.26 -3.60
N GLN A 71 3.93 10.30 -3.35
CA GLN A 71 3.44 11.68 -3.38
C GLN A 71 3.00 12.11 -4.77
N GLU A 72 3.71 11.65 -5.82
CA GLU A 72 3.30 11.85 -7.22
C GLU A 72 1.91 11.24 -7.48
N LYS A 73 1.67 9.99 -7.06
CA LYS A 73 0.34 9.36 -7.19
C LYS A 73 -0.77 10.11 -6.45
N ILE A 74 -0.47 10.66 -5.27
CA ILE A 74 -1.44 11.49 -4.53
C ILE A 74 -1.77 12.76 -5.33
N ALA A 75 -0.76 13.39 -5.94
CA ALA A 75 -0.96 14.57 -6.78
C ALA A 75 -1.79 14.24 -8.02
N GLU A 76 -1.44 13.17 -8.75
CA GLU A 76 -2.18 12.69 -9.92
C GLU A 76 -3.65 12.38 -9.57
N GLN A 77 -3.93 11.72 -8.44
CA GLN A 77 -5.29 11.43 -8.01
C GLN A 77 -6.07 12.71 -7.66
N LYS A 78 -5.41 13.72 -7.08
CA LYS A 78 -6.03 15.02 -6.80
C LYS A 78 -6.42 15.74 -8.09
N ASP A 79 -5.56 15.68 -9.11
CA ASP A 79 -5.85 16.22 -10.43
C ASP A 79 -7.02 15.47 -11.09
N GLU A 80 -7.04 14.13 -11.01
CA GLU A 80 -8.15 13.32 -11.51
C GLU A 80 -9.48 13.67 -10.82
N ILE A 81 -9.48 13.89 -9.50
CA ILE A 81 -10.67 14.34 -8.77
C ILE A 81 -11.13 15.71 -9.27
N ALA A 82 -10.21 16.62 -9.59
CA ALA A 82 -10.54 17.92 -10.15
C ALA A 82 -11.20 17.79 -11.54
N GLU A 83 -10.64 16.97 -12.42
CA GLU A 83 -11.24 16.66 -13.74
C GLU A 83 -12.62 16.02 -13.59
N ARG A 84 -12.77 15.03 -12.71
CA ARG A 84 -14.06 14.36 -12.46
C ARG A 84 -15.14 15.30 -11.92
N ARG A 85 -14.76 16.32 -11.14
CA ARG A 85 -15.68 17.38 -10.70
C ARG A 85 -16.15 18.24 -11.87
N GLN A 86 -15.27 18.57 -12.81
CA GLN A 86 -15.63 19.31 -14.02
C GLN A 86 -16.59 18.48 -14.90
N ASP A 87 -16.26 17.21 -15.15
CA ASP A 87 -17.11 16.26 -15.88
C ASP A 87 -18.53 16.17 -15.28
N LEU A 88 -18.62 16.13 -13.95
CA LEU A 88 -19.89 16.07 -13.24
C LEU A 88 -20.69 17.38 -13.41
N GLN A 89 -20.02 18.54 -13.32
CA GLN A 89 -20.66 19.83 -13.51
C GLN A 89 -21.23 19.97 -14.92
N GLU A 90 -20.48 19.58 -15.95
CA GLU A 90 -20.96 19.59 -17.34
C GLU A 90 -22.16 18.65 -17.54
N ALA A 91 -22.14 17.47 -16.91
CA ALA A 91 -23.28 16.55 -16.96
C ALA A 91 -24.54 17.14 -16.28
N LYS A 92 -24.36 17.88 -15.19
CA LYS A 92 -25.45 18.59 -14.48
C LYS A 92 -26.05 19.69 -15.34
N GLU A 93 -25.24 20.47 -16.04
CA GLU A 93 -25.70 21.51 -16.96
C GLU A 93 -26.48 20.95 -18.15
N LYS A 94 -26.10 19.77 -18.63
CA LYS A 94 -26.80 19.07 -19.73
C LYS A 94 -28.07 18.34 -19.28
N GLY A 95 -28.29 18.17 -17.97
CA GLY A 95 -29.51 17.56 -17.41
C GLY A 95 -29.66 16.05 -17.69
N ASP A 96 -28.58 15.35 -18.03
CA ASP A 96 -28.61 13.91 -18.31
C ASP A 96 -28.46 13.12 -17.00
N ALA A 97 -29.60 12.70 -16.43
CA ALA A 97 -29.65 12.03 -15.14
C ALA A 97 -28.81 10.74 -15.06
N GLU A 98 -28.73 9.97 -16.15
CA GLU A 98 -27.92 8.75 -16.21
C GLU A 98 -26.42 9.10 -16.15
N LYS A 99 -26.00 10.10 -16.93
CA LYS A 99 -24.61 10.56 -16.91
C LYS A 99 -24.25 11.16 -15.56
N ILE A 100 -25.12 11.97 -14.95
CA ILE A 100 -24.89 12.55 -13.63
C ILE A 100 -24.60 11.44 -12.61
N ALA A 101 -25.49 10.45 -12.49
CA ALA A 101 -25.31 9.34 -11.55
C ALA A 101 -24.00 8.57 -11.80
N LYS A 102 -23.64 8.33 -13.07
CA LYS A 102 -22.37 7.67 -13.42
C LYS A 102 -21.15 8.51 -13.03
N ARG A 103 -21.20 9.83 -13.20
CA ARG A 103 -20.09 10.74 -12.86
C ARG A 103 -19.94 10.92 -11.35
N GLU A 104 -21.05 10.98 -10.61
CA GLU A 104 -21.02 11.01 -9.14
C GLU A 104 -20.35 9.77 -8.57
N ARG A 105 -20.70 8.58 -9.07
CA ARG A 105 -20.05 7.34 -8.63
C ARG A 105 -18.55 7.34 -8.91
N LYS A 106 -18.13 7.74 -10.12
CA LYS A 106 -16.70 7.80 -10.48
C LYS A 106 -15.93 8.82 -9.64
N LEU A 107 -16.55 9.96 -9.32
CA LEU A 107 -15.95 10.95 -8.44
C LEU A 107 -15.77 10.38 -7.02
N GLN A 108 -16.76 9.63 -6.53
CA GLN A 108 -16.68 8.97 -5.23
C GLN A 108 -15.58 7.91 -5.21
N GLU A 109 -15.50 7.07 -6.24
CA GLU A 109 -14.43 6.06 -6.42
C GLU A 109 -13.04 6.71 -6.33
N ALA A 110 -12.79 7.79 -7.08
CA ALA A 110 -11.52 8.50 -7.04
C ALA A 110 -11.22 9.14 -5.68
N GLN A 111 -12.23 9.66 -4.98
CA GLN A 111 -12.06 10.20 -3.62
C GLN A 111 -11.71 9.11 -2.61
N ASP A 112 -12.26 7.92 -2.75
CA ASP A 112 -11.96 6.80 -1.87
C ASP A 112 -10.57 6.20 -2.18
N GLU A 113 -10.16 6.18 -3.45
CA GLU A 113 -8.79 5.88 -3.86
C GLU A 113 -7.78 6.89 -3.27
N LEU A 114 -8.09 8.19 -3.31
CA LEU A 114 -7.24 9.22 -2.69
C LEU A 114 -7.11 8.98 -1.18
N LYS A 115 -8.21 8.72 -0.47
CA LYS A 115 -8.16 8.40 0.97
C LYS A 115 -7.29 7.16 1.24
N ALA A 116 -7.41 6.14 0.41
CA ALA A 116 -6.63 4.91 0.54
C ALA A 116 -5.13 5.13 0.22
N LEU A 117 -4.80 6.08 -0.66
CA LEU A 117 -3.42 6.52 -0.89
C LEU A 117 -2.91 7.30 0.32
N GLU A 118 -3.62 8.34 0.78
CA GLU A 118 -3.22 9.18 1.90
C GLU A 118 -3.11 8.43 3.24
N ALA A 119 -3.83 7.30 3.39
CA ALA A 119 -3.75 6.45 4.58
C ALA A 119 -2.58 5.47 4.59
N ARG A 120 -1.83 5.31 3.48
CA ARG A 120 -0.64 4.45 3.46
C ARG A 120 0.55 5.21 4.04
N ASP A 121 1.12 4.66 5.11
CA ASP A 121 2.40 5.14 5.65
C ASP A 121 3.55 4.69 4.73
N TYR A 122 3.96 5.57 3.82
CA TYR A 122 5.26 5.49 3.13
C TYR A 122 6.24 6.49 3.69
#